data_AF-A0A0D0V3H2-F1
#
_entry.id   AF-A0A0D0V3H2-F1
#
_cell.length_a   1.000
_cell.length_b   1.000
_cell.length_c   1.000
_cell.angle_alpha   90.00
_cell.angle_beta   90.00
_cell.angle_gamma   90.00
#
_symmetry.space_group_name_H-M   'P 1'
#
loop_
_entity.id
_entity.type
_entity.pdbx_description
1 polymer ?
#
loop_
_entity_poly.entity_id
_entity_poly.type
_entity_poly.pdbx_seq_one_letter_code
_entity_poly.pdbx_strand_id
1 'polypeptide(L)'
;MTSSLVWQLGTRSIGRTSKPMPPLSKKRPLRPRSRSVVDSGFRIYRSAVTQSTTSTTSSTSDVKLQANSVIRNYEDDPEQRVSILNDLQDSEKGYVEQLNQLRKIYILPMSQPIQMGPGGQHFFEIPEDERRAVFSDIRKIINYHTVDICPTITMIIRQMKAMGHDTDGVWSKRATYEIAEVFNSRANELRDYYIAYGRGVWDAILTTDLWVEPPGNPSGHELWVEEFCHERKKNPEHELGSLAQYLEHPLKHLNHYELFLKHLARHTPPQSHRNDPLDMAYKFISSLGTQVSQARRFAQLRSQLRPDHSVTFINQALASKSPDLIMEGPFTLVRYLTRESISIVRDHIMIDNEELLFPGERKETLDTIYYQHNHTELNGQTLLGVLLSDRLVLLADSDEENVDFCTFAILRMNEIKDNLKVCGLGKAYMRIVCGHSAYYLDTGSRDNAKQWLDEMETVRRDHQAERQIEHNSLRNRESGSATSP
;
A
#
# COMPACT_ATOMS: atom_id res chain seq x y z
N MET A 1 -23.88 -98.22 -19.00
CA MET A 1 -23.04 -97.74 -20.12
C MET A 1 -22.76 -96.26 -19.89
N THR A 2 -21.49 -95.87 -20.10
CA THR A 2 -20.87 -94.54 -20.05
C THR A 2 -20.98 -93.71 -18.76
N SER A 3 -19.86 -93.61 -18.04
CA SER A 3 -19.13 -92.33 -17.99
C SER A 3 -17.77 -92.51 -17.33
N SER A 4 -16.74 -92.03 -18.02
CA SER A 4 -15.35 -92.04 -17.59
C SER A 4 -14.95 -90.65 -17.15
N LEU A 5 -14.35 -90.56 -15.97
CA LEU A 5 -13.50 -89.46 -15.55
C LEU A 5 -12.27 -89.36 -16.48
N VAL A 6 -11.68 -88.17 -16.58
CA VAL A 6 -10.35 -87.86 -16.01
C VAL A 6 -9.96 -86.40 -16.35
N TRP A 7 -9.75 -85.63 -15.27
CA TRP A 7 -8.79 -84.54 -14.99
C TRP A 7 -8.28 -83.56 -16.07
N GLN A 8 -8.28 -82.25 -15.76
CA GLN A 8 -7.11 -81.51 -15.24
C GLN A 8 -7.31 -79.97 -15.15
N LEU A 9 -6.78 -79.43 -14.05
CA LEU A 9 -6.20 -78.11 -13.71
C LEU A 9 -6.77 -76.77 -14.23
N GLY A 10 -6.85 -75.84 -13.27
CA GLY A 10 -7.33 -74.48 -13.41
C GLY A 10 -6.27 -73.43 -13.67
N THR A 11 -6.74 -72.34 -14.27
CA THR A 11 -6.18 -70.99 -14.23
C THR A 11 -7.37 -70.04 -14.03
N ARG A 12 -7.27 -69.08 -13.09
CA ARG A 12 -8.26 -67.99 -12.99
C ARG A 12 -7.55 -66.65 -12.88
N SER A 13 -7.69 -65.91 -13.97
CA SER A 13 -7.46 -64.47 -14.13
C SER A 13 -8.50 -63.68 -13.33
N ILE A 14 -8.07 -62.64 -12.61
CA ILE A 14 -8.93 -61.70 -11.87
C ILE A 14 -9.15 -60.47 -12.75
N GLY A 15 -10.42 -60.22 -13.07
CA GLY A 15 -10.87 -59.15 -13.94
C GLY A 15 -10.98 -57.78 -13.26
N ARG A 16 -10.69 -56.75 -14.07
CA ARG A 16 -11.04 -55.33 -13.89
C ARG A 16 -12.52 -55.15 -13.50
N THR A 17 -12.77 -54.31 -12.50
CA THR A 17 -14.04 -53.57 -12.40
C THR A 17 -13.75 -52.10 -12.14
N SER A 18 -13.96 -51.28 -13.17
CA SER A 18 -13.97 -49.82 -13.10
C SER A 18 -15.35 -49.35 -12.63
N LYS A 19 -15.43 -48.67 -11.49
CA LYS A 19 -16.61 -47.89 -11.11
C LYS A 19 -16.29 -46.39 -11.23
N PRO A 20 -17.17 -45.57 -11.83
CA PRO A 20 -16.93 -44.14 -12.04
C PRO A 20 -17.20 -43.32 -10.77
N MET A 21 -16.42 -42.25 -10.59
CA MET A 21 -16.59 -41.23 -9.53
C MET A 21 -17.84 -40.36 -9.76
N PRO A 22 -18.47 -39.83 -8.70
CA PRO A 22 -19.59 -38.90 -8.83
C PRO A 22 -19.10 -37.46 -9.13
N PRO A 23 -19.89 -36.65 -9.87
CA PRO A 23 -19.54 -35.26 -10.14
C PRO A 23 -19.95 -34.35 -8.96
N LEU A 24 -18.99 -33.65 -8.36
CA LEU A 24 -19.24 -32.59 -7.38
C LEU A 24 -19.39 -31.23 -8.09
N SER A 25 -20.48 -31.05 -8.81
CA SER A 25 -20.98 -29.74 -9.22
C SER A 25 -21.94 -29.24 -8.14
N LYS A 26 -21.45 -28.44 -7.19
CA LYS A 26 -22.30 -27.63 -6.31
C LYS A 26 -22.11 -26.16 -6.66
N LYS A 27 -23.01 -25.63 -7.51
CA LYS A 27 -23.21 -24.18 -7.63
C LYS A 27 -23.66 -23.67 -6.26
N ARG A 28 -22.80 -22.91 -5.59
CA ARG A 28 -23.10 -22.29 -4.29
C ARG A 28 -23.75 -20.92 -4.55
N PRO A 29 -24.87 -20.58 -3.89
CA PRO A 29 -25.46 -19.25 -4.03
C PRO A 29 -24.58 -18.22 -3.31
N LEU A 30 -24.26 -17.13 -4.01
CA LEU A 30 -23.63 -15.94 -3.46
C LEU A 30 -24.53 -15.37 -2.34
N ARG A 31 -24.00 -15.30 -1.12
CA ARG A 31 -24.63 -14.55 -0.02
C ARG A 31 -24.20 -13.08 -0.14
N PRO A 32 -25.12 -12.11 -0.15
CA PRO A 32 -24.76 -10.70 -0.08
C PRO A 32 -24.22 -10.39 1.33
N ARG A 33 -22.99 -9.87 1.41
CA ARG A 33 -22.45 -9.24 2.63
C ARG A 33 -23.07 -7.85 2.74
N SER A 34 -24.05 -7.66 3.62
CA SER A 34 -24.49 -6.30 3.97
C SER A 34 -23.39 -5.64 4.81
N ARG A 35 -22.60 -4.76 4.19
CA ARG A 35 -21.86 -3.73 4.95
C ARG A 35 -22.79 -2.51 5.03
N SER A 36 -23.16 -2.12 6.25
CA SER A 36 -24.04 -0.98 6.46
C SER A 36 -23.40 0.30 5.92
N VAL A 37 -24.11 0.93 4.99
CA VAL A 37 -23.95 2.30 4.53
C VAL A 37 -23.84 3.23 5.74
N VAL A 38 -22.69 3.90 5.92
CA VAL A 38 -22.46 5.37 5.99
C VAL A 38 -21.03 5.58 6.51
N ASP A 39 -20.02 5.49 5.65
CA ASP A 39 -18.74 6.16 5.90
C ASP A 39 -18.13 6.53 4.55
N SER A 40 -18.37 7.77 4.08
CA SER A 40 -17.84 8.24 2.79
C SER A 40 -16.32 8.11 2.83
N GLY A 41 -15.74 7.46 1.80
CA GLY A 41 -14.30 7.27 1.67
C GLY A 41 -13.54 8.58 1.92
N PHE A 42 -14.11 9.73 1.53
CA PHE A 42 -13.53 11.05 1.72
C PHE A 42 -13.48 11.58 3.17
N ARG A 43 -14.31 11.10 4.12
CA ARG A 43 -14.24 11.53 5.54
C ARG A 43 -12.98 11.04 6.24
N ILE A 44 -12.53 9.84 5.93
CA ILE A 44 -11.27 9.27 6.44
C ILE A 44 -10.08 10.10 5.90
N TYR A 45 -10.16 10.56 4.65
CA TYR A 45 -9.12 11.37 3.99
C TYR A 45 -9.01 12.76 4.62
N ARG A 46 -10.14 13.42 4.89
CA ARG A 46 -10.15 14.73 5.54
C ARG A 46 -9.64 14.65 6.98
N SER A 47 -9.95 13.58 7.70
CA SER A 47 -9.54 13.40 9.10
C SER A 47 -8.03 13.21 9.26
N ALA A 48 -7.37 12.46 8.37
CA ALA A 48 -5.92 12.24 8.43
C ALA A 48 -5.10 13.49 8.08
N VAL A 49 -5.55 14.31 7.11
CA VAL A 49 -4.84 15.55 6.70
C VAL A 49 -5.12 16.71 7.68
N THR A 50 -6.31 16.77 8.27
CA THR A 50 -6.66 17.86 9.20
C THR A 50 -5.99 17.68 10.57
N GLN A 51 -5.68 16.44 10.99
CA GLN A 51 -4.89 16.21 12.22
C GLN A 51 -3.47 16.78 12.16
N SER A 52 -2.94 17.08 10.97
CA SER A 52 -1.62 17.68 10.79
C SER A 52 -1.61 19.22 10.87
N THR A 53 -2.77 19.90 11.00
CA THR A 53 -2.81 21.38 10.88
C THR A 53 -3.61 22.15 11.94
N THR A 54 -4.22 21.50 12.94
CA THR A 54 -4.99 22.24 13.97
C THR A 54 -4.54 21.94 15.39
N SER A 55 -3.53 22.69 15.85
CA SER A 55 -3.31 23.03 17.26
C SER A 55 -2.83 24.48 17.34
N THR A 56 -3.71 25.45 17.06
CA THR A 56 -3.46 26.86 17.40
C THR A 56 -4.58 27.31 18.33
N THR A 57 -4.35 27.22 19.64
CA THR A 57 -5.20 27.86 20.62
C THR A 57 -4.70 29.27 20.88
N SER A 58 -5.64 30.19 20.83
CA SER A 58 -5.51 31.63 21.05
C SER A 58 -5.13 31.99 22.48
N SER A 59 -4.11 32.82 22.64
CA SER A 59 -3.99 33.73 23.79
C SER A 59 -3.27 35.02 23.39
N THR A 60 -3.91 36.12 23.70
CA THR A 60 -3.51 37.51 23.46
C THR A 60 -2.44 37.96 24.47
N SER A 61 -1.28 38.43 24.00
CA SER A 61 -0.51 39.59 24.51
C SER A 61 0.94 39.60 23.99
N ASP A 62 1.54 40.79 24.01
CA ASP A 62 2.66 41.30 23.22
C ASP A 62 4.06 40.64 23.34
N VAL A 63 4.72 40.53 22.18
CA VAL A 63 6.15 40.72 21.83
C VAL A 63 7.26 40.26 22.81
N LYS A 64 7.93 39.13 22.48
CA LYS A 64 9.39 39.07 22.18
C LYS A 64 9.79 37.72 21.57
N LEU A 65 10.50 37.76 20.44
CA LEU A 65 11.06 36.61 19.74
C LEU A 65 12.17 35.95 20.58
N GLN A 66 11.86 34.82 21.22
CA GLN A 66 12.84 33.80 21.61
C GLN A 66 12.35 32.45 21.11
N ALA A 67 13.29 31.63 20.64
CA ALA A 67 13.03 30.29 20.12
C ALA A 67 12.38 29.42 21.21
N ASN A 68 11.05 29.32 21.19
CA ASN A 68 10.29 28.54 22.17
C ASN A 68 10.52 27.05 21.94
N SER A 69 11.46 26.45 22.69
CA SER A 69 11.40 25.03 23.00
C SER A 69 10.11 24.78 23.75
N VAL A 70 9.13 24.12 23.12
CA VAL A 70 7.90 23.72 23.81
C VAL A 70 8.29 22.74 24.90
N ILE A 71 8.29 23.20 26.15
CA ILE A 71 8.56 22.37 27.32
C ILE A 71 7.43 21.34 27.41
N ARG A 72 7.77 20.06 27.42
CA ARG A 72 6.80 18.97 27.57
C ARG A 72 6.11 19.08 28.93
N ASN A 73 4.77 19.07 28.95
CA ASN A 73 4.01 18.93 30.19
C ASN A 73 4.20 17.50 30.73
N TYR A 74 4.64 17.35 31.98
CA TYR A 74 4.88 16.06 32.62
C TYR A 74 4.32 16.02 34.05
N GLU A 75 3.89 14.83 34.47
CA GLU A 75 3.48 14.47 35.82
C GLU A 75 4.42 13.37 36.31
N ASP A 76 5.45 13.74 37.07
CA ASP A 76 6.47 12.80 37.54
C ASP A 76 5.85 11.77 38.51
N ASP A 77 5.63 10.56 38.01
CA ASP A 77 5.02 9.45 38.76
C ASP A 77 5.83 8.15 38.56
N PRO A 78 6.60 7.70 39.56
CA PRO A 78 7.45 6.51 39.44
C PRO A 78 6.65 5.21 39.37
N GLU A 79 5.53 5.10 40.07
CA GLU A 79 4.72 3.87 40.08
C GLU A 79 4.08 3.65 38.70
N GLN A 80 3.55 4.71 38.10
CA GLN A 80 3.01 4.68 36.74
C GLN A 80 4.09 4.35 35.72
N ARG A 81 5.30 4.92 35.83
CA ARG A 81 6.42 4.55 34.94
C ARG A 81 6.73 3.07 35.01
N VAL A 82 6.82 2.50 36.22
CA VAL A 82 7.10 1.06 36.39
C VAL A 82 5.98 0.21 35.78
N SER A 83 4.72 0.59 35.96
CA SER A 83 3.58 -0.10 35.33
C SER A 83 3.69 -0.08 33.81
N ILE A 84 3.88 1.10 33.21
CA ILE A 84 3.99 1.26 31.75
C ILE A 84 5.17 0.45 31.18
N LEU A 85 6.30 0.42 31.90
CA LEU A 85 7.46 -0.38 31.50
C LEU A 85 7.16 -1.88 31.53
N ASN A 86 6.46 -2.37 32.56
CA ASN A 86 6.03 -3.77 32.62
C ASN A 86 5.06 -4.11 31.49
N ASP A 87 4.09 -3.24 31.23
CA ASP A 87 3.12 -3.43 30.14
C ASP A 87 3.82 -3.44 28.77
N LEU A 88 4.84 -2.60 28.58
CA LEU A 88 5.69 -2.63 27.38
C LEU A 88 6.44 -3.96 27.26
N GLN A 89 6.99 -4.50 28.36
CA GLN A 89 7.66 -5.80 28.36
C GLN A 89 6.71 -6.94 27.96
N ASP A 90 5.53 -6.98 28.58
CA ASP A 90 4.59 -8.08 28.41
C ASP A 90 3.94 -8.02 27.03
N SER A 91 3.62 -6.82 26.54
CA SER A 91 3.17 -6.62 25.15
C SER A 91 4.23 -7.00 24.12
N GLU A 92 5.51 -6.68 24.34
CA GLU A 92 6.60 -7.06 23.43
C GLU A 92 6.81 -8.59 23.40
N LYS A 93 6.72 -9.27 24.55
CA LYS A 93 6.79 -10.74 24.61
C LYS A 93 5.62 -11.39 23.88
N GLY A 94 4.40 -10.89 24.11
CA GLY A 94 3.20 -11.37 23.42
C GLY A 94 3.30 -11.17 21.90
N TYR A 95 3.78 -9.99 21.47
CA TYR A 95 4.04 -9.68 20.06
C TYR A 95 5.01 -10.68 19.42
N VAL A 96 6.15 -10.93 20.06
CA VAL A 96 7.17 -11.87 19.56
C VAL A 96 6.64 -13.30 19.54
N GLU A 97 5.82 -13.73 20.50
CA GLU A 97 5.21 -15.06 20.46
C GLU A 97 4.25 -15.19 19.26
N GLN A 98 3.40 -14.21 19.01
CA GLN A 98 2.48 -14.20 17.85
C GLN A 98 3.24 -14.20 16.52
N LEU A 99 4.33 -13.45 16.42
CA LEU A 99 5.24 -13.49 15.27
C LEU A 99 5.90 -14.88 15.09
N ASN A 100 6.24 -15.54 16.19
CA ASN A 100 6.78 -16.90 16.16
C ASN A 100 5.72 -17.94 15.80
N GLN A 101 4.46 -17.76 16.20
CA GLN A 101 3.33 -18.56 15.76
C GLN A 101 3.14 -18.45 14.25
N LEU A 102 3.15 -17.23 13.68
CA LEU A 102 3.14 -17.03 12.22
C LEU A 102 4.26 -17.84 11.55
N ARG A 103 5.47 -17.78 12.10
CA ARG A 103 6.63 -18.53 11.58
C ARG A 103 6.41 -20.04 11.64
N LYS A 104 5.93 -20.58 12.76
CA LYS A 104 5.71 -22.01 12.99
C LYS A 104 4.53 -22.57 12.19
N ILE A 105 3.43 -21.84 12.11
CA ILE A 105 2.16 -22.31 11.55
C ILE A 105 2.16 -22.18 10.02
N TYR A 106 2.68 -21.08 9.48
CA TYR A 106 2.61 -20.77 8.05
C TYR A 106 3.97 -20.82 7.37
N ILE A 107 4.95 -20.05 7.84
CA ILE A 107 6.20 -19.83 7.10
C ILE A 107 7.03 -21.12 6.96
N LEU A 108 7.24 -21.86 8.05
CA LEU A 108 8.00 -23.11 8.04
C LEU A 108 7.28 -24.21 7.26
N PRO A 109 5.99 -24.50 7.49
CA PRO A 109 5.32 -25.59 6.79
C PRO A 109 5.09 -25.32 5.30
N MET A 110 4.95 -24.05 4.89
CA MET A 110 4.93 -23.69 3.46
C MET A 110 6.29 -23.87 2.78
N SER A 111 7.39 -23.92 3.55
CA SER A 111 8.73 -24.11 3.02
C SER A 111 9.15 -25.57 2.87
N GLN A 112 8.23 -26.50 3.12
CA GLN A 112 8.45 -27.93 3.04
C GLN A 112 7.49 -28.53 2.02
N PRO A 113 7.86 -29.65 1.36
CA PRO A 113 6.94 -30.36 0.49
C PRO A 113 5.77 -30.92 1.31
N ILE A 114 4.56 -30.51 0.96
CA ILE A 114 3.31 -30.88 1.62
C ILE A 114 2.82 -32.19 1.01
N GLN A 115 2.62 -33.21 1.84
CA GLN A 115 2.02 -34.47 1.41
C GLN A 115 0.51 -34.30 1.26
N MET A 116 -0.02 -34.58 0.06
CA MET A 116 -1.43 -34.48 -0.26
C MET A 116 -2.00 -35.84 -0.70
N GLY A 117 -3.28 -36.07 -0.36
CA GLY A 117 -4.05 -37.27 -0.71
C GLY A 117 -3.91 -38.44 0.28
N PRO A 118 -4.83 -39.43 0.23
CA PRO A 118 -4.79 -40.60 1.11
C PRO A 118 -3.54 -41.44 0.81
N GLY A 119 -2.58 -41.44 1.73
CA GLY A 119 -1.33 -42.21 1.63
C GLY A 119 -0.10 -41.46 1.09
N GLY A 120 -0.17 -40.12 0.92
CA GLY A 120 1.03 -39.29 0.65
C GLY A 120 1.67 -39.49 -0.73
N GLN A 121 0.89 -39.86 -1.75
CA GLN A 121 1.42 -40.13 -3.10
C GLN A 121 1.73 -38.87 -3.93
N HIS A 122 1.20 -37.71 -3.54
CA HIS A 122 1.46 -36.44 -4.21
C HIS A 122 2.14 -35.46 -3.26
N PHE A 123 3.23 -34.86 -3.71
CA PHE A 123 3.91 -33.77 -3.01
C PHE A 123 3.57 -32.46 -3.70
N PHE A 124 3.12 -31.50 -2.89
CA PHE A 124 2.83 -30.16 -3.31
C PHE A 124 3.82 -29.21 -2.66
N GLU A 125 4.49 -28.38 -3.44
CA GLU A 125 5.34 -27.31 -2.92
C GLU A 125 4.86 -25.97 -3.46
N ILE A 126 4.68 -25.00 -2.57
CA ILE A 126 4.36 -23.63 -2.96
C ILE A 126 5.63 -22.99 -3.52
N PRO A 127 5.61 -22.46 -4.76
CA PRO A 127 6.75 -21.82 -5.40
C PRO A 127 7.44 -20.82 -4.47
N GLU A 128 8.77 -20.81 -4.50
CA GLU A 128 9.55 -19.94 -3.63
C GLU A 128 9.24 -18.46 -3.89
N ASP A 129 8.95 -18.09 -5.14
CA ASP A 129 8.62 -16.71 -5.51
C ASP A 129 7.31 -16.23 -4.87
N GLU A 130 6.27 -17.09 -4.84
CA GLU A 130 5.02 -16.80 -4.13
C GLU A 130 5.26 -16.63 -2.63
N ARG A 131 6.06 -17.52 -2.03
CA ARG A 131 6.41 -17.43 -0.60
C ARG A 131 7.23 -16.17 -0.30
N ARG A 132 8.14 -15.79 -1.19
CA ARG A 132 9.00 -14.62 -1.01
C ARG A 132 8.18 -13.33 -1.14
N ALA A 133 7.22 -13.29 -2.05
CA ALA A 133 6.32 -12.15 -2.19
C ALA A 133 5.51 -11.85 -0.91
N VAL A 134 5.03 -12.89 -0.22
CA VAL A 134 4.22 -12.74 1.00
C VAL A 134 5.07 -12.58 2.27
N PHE A 135 6.16 -13.36 2.41
CA PHE A 135 6.85 -13.52 3.69
C PHE A 135 8.23 -12.85 3.82
N SER A 136 8.82 -12.33 2.73
CA SER A 136 10.21 -11.86 2.79
C SER A 136 10.44 -10.72 3.79
N ASP A 137 9.61 -9.68 3.77
CA ASP A 137 9.77 -8.52 4.62
C ASP A 137 9.34 -8.79 6.07
N ILE A 138 8.27 -9.55 6.28
CA ILE A 138 7.85 -9.96 7.64
C ILE A 138 8.90 -10.85 8.31
N ARG A 139 9.63 -11.70 7.57
CA ARG A 139 10.73 -12.50 8.14
C ARG A 139 11.83 -11.63 8.75
N LYS A 140 12.15 -10.49 8.13
CA LYS A 140 13.13 -9.54 8.66
C LYS A 140 12.64 -8.95 9.99
N ILE A 141 11.37 -8.54 10.06
CA ILE A 141 10.75 -8.02 11.29
C ILE A 141 10.74 -9.09 12.40
N ILE A 142 10.31 -10.32 12.10
CA ILE A 142 10.30 -11.43 13.06
C ILE A 142 11.70 -11.64 13.64
N ASN A 143 12.71 -11.73 12.78
CA ASN A 143 14.09 -11.94 13.23
C ASN A 143 14.58 -10.78 14.10
N TYR A 144 14.31 -9.55 13.67
CA TYR A 144 14.75 -8.36 14.37
C TYR A 144 14.15 -8.24 15.77
N HIS A 145 12.84 -8.43 15.92
CA HIS A 145 12.19 -8.36 17.23
C HIS A 145 12.57 -9.52 18.15
N THR A 146 12.74 -10.72 17.59
CA THR A 146 13.09 -11.93 18.37
C THR A 146 14.54 -11.86 18.89
N VAL A 147 15.47 -11.40 18.06
CA VAL A 147 16.91 -11.45 18.38
C VAL A 147 17.38 -10.19 19.10
N ASP A 148 16.80 -9.02 18.81
CA ASP A 148 17.37 -7.74 19.24
C ASP A 148 16.43 -6.94 20.16
N ILE A 149 15.25 -6.53 19.68
CA ILE A 149 14.36 -5.61 20.43
C ILE A 149 13.87 -6.24 21.74
N CYS A 150 13.17 -7.39 21.68
CA CYS A 150 12.54 -8.01 22.84
C CYS A 150 13.55 -8.43 23.94
N PRO A 151 14.69 -9.07 23.61
CA PRO A 151 15.70 -9.41 24.60
C PRO A 151 16.29 -8.17 25.29
N THR A 152 16.51 -7.08 24.54
CA THR A 152 17.08 -5.84 25.08
C THR A 152 16.13 -5.16 26.05
N ILE A 153 14.86 -4.99 25.66
CA ILE A 153 13.82 -4.40 26.53
C ILE A 153 13.65 -5.26 27.80
N THR A 154 13.62 -6.58 27.63
CA THR A 154 13.52 -7.52 28.76
C THR A 154 14.72 -7.42 29.70
N MET A 155 15.93 -7.23 29.17
CA MET A 155 17.14 -7.06 29.96
C MET A 155 17.11 -5.78 30.79
N ILE A 156 16.76 -4.64 30.18
CA ILE A 156 16.67 -3.33 30.86
C ILE A 156 15.67 -3.40 32.02
N ILE A 157 14.48 -3.95 31.76
CA ILE A 157 13.43 -4.03 32.78
C ILE A 157 13.77 -5.05 33.86
N ARG A 158 14.47 -6.15 33.51
CA ARG A 158 14.99 -7.10 34.49
C ARG A 158 16.03 -6.45 35.40
N GLN A 159 16.92 -5.62 34.85
CA GLN A 159 17.89 -4.86 35.65
C GLN A 159 17.19 -3.89 36.59
N MET A 160 16.20 -3.14 36.10
CA MET A 160 15.36 -2.28 36.95
C MET A 160 14.73 -3.06 38.12
N LYS A 161 14.10 -4.21 37.84
CA LYS A 161 13.49 -5.08 38.87
C LYS A 161 14.49 -5.62 39.89
N ALA A 162 15.72 -5.91 39.45
CA ALA A 162 16.77 -6.43 40.34
C ALA A 162 17.28 -5.39 41.35
N MET A 163 17.12 -4.09 41.06
CA MET A 163 17.57 -3.00 41.94
C MET A 163 16.60 -2.68 43.09
N GLY A 164 15.44 -3.35 43.18
CA GLY A 164 14.48 -3.25 44.29
C GLY A 164 13.30 -2.29 44.03
N HIS A 165 12.67 -1.80 45.10
CA HIS A 165 11.54 -0.88 45.00
C HIS A 165 12.02 0.51 44.56
N ASP A 166 11.35 1.07 43.53
CA ASP A 166 11.68 2.36 42.95
C ASP A 166 11.02 3.53 43.69
N THR A 167 11.26 3.64 45.00
CA THR A 167 10.65 4.69 45.85
C THR A 167 11.03 6.10 45.41
N ASP A 168 12.24 6.25 44.88
CA ASP A 168 12.82 7.54 44.49
C ASP A 168 12.68 7.82 42.98
N GLY A 169 12.08 6.88 42.23
CA GLY A 169 11.88 7.01 40.78
C GLY A 169 13.14 6.95 39.91
N VAL A 170 14.31 6.71 40.52
CA VAL A 170 15.62 6.75 39.86
C VAL A 170 15.78 5.58 38.89
N TRP A 171 15.33 4.38 39.28
CA TRP A 171 15.51 3.18 38.48
C TRP A 171 14.55 3.14 37.29
N SER A 172 13.28 3.52 37.49
CA SER A 172 12.34 3.64 36.36
C SER A 172 12.77 4.71 35.38
N LYS A 173 13.20 5.88 35.86
CA LYS A 173 13.69 6.97 35.00
C LYS A 173 14.89 6.51 34.15
N ARG A 174 15.85 5.82 34.78
CA ARG A 174 16.99 5.25 34.06
C ARG A 174 16.55 4.25 33.00
N ALA A 175 15.68 3.30 33.35
CA ALA A 175 15.17 2.30 32.41
C ALA A 175 14.40 2.92 31.24
N THR A 176 13.59 3.95 31.50
CA THR A 176 12.90 4.72 30.45
C THR A 176 13.87 5.33 29.46
N TYR A 177 14.95 5.95 29.94
CA TYR A 177 15.94 6.57 29.06
C TYR A 177 16.79 5.56 28.30
N GLU A 178 17.15 4.44 28.92
CA GLU A 178 17.84 3.35 28.22
C GLU A 178 16.95 2.77 27.10
N ILE A 179 15.63 2.60 27.32
CA ILE A 179 14.69 2.16 26.28
C ILE A 179 14.57 3.22 25.16
N ALA A 180 14.51 4.50 25.51
CA ALA A 180 14.48 5.56 24.50
C ALA A 180 15.76 5.55 23.64
N GLU A 181 16.92 5.36 24.26
CA GLU A 181 18.20 5.23 23.55
C GLU A 181 18.24 4.00 22.65
N VAL A 182 17.63 2.89 23.06
CA VAL A 182 17.45 1.71 22.22
C VAL A 182 16.67 2.05 20.94
N PHE A 183 15.54 2.75 21.03
CA PHE A 183 14.78 3.13 19.83
C PHE A 183 15.55 4.12 18.93
N ASN A 184 16.30 5.05 19.52
CA ASN A 184 17.10 6.02 18.77
C ASN A 184 18.30 5.37 18.05
N SER A 185 19.02 4.48 18.73
CA SER A 185 20.19 3.78 18.17
C SER A 185 19.80 2.84 17.02
N ARG A 186 18.60 2.27 17.10
CA ARG A 186 18.02 1.31 16.14
C ARG A 186 17.11 1.95 15.10
N ALA A 187 17.10 3.28 15.03
CA ALA A 187 16.11 4.02 14.25
C ALA A 187 16.21 3.76 12.75
N ASN A 188 17.41 3.55 12.22
CA ASN A 188 17.61 3.34 10.79
C ASN A 188 17.15 1.96 10.36
N GLU A 189 17.53 0.92 11.10
CA GLU A 189 17.14 -0.46 10.84
C GLU A 189 15.62 -0.64 10.97
N LEU A 190 15.03 -0.10 12.04
CA LEU A 190 13.58 -0.14 12.24
C LEU A 190 12.86 0.56 11.09
N ARG A 191 13.36 1.73 10.65
CA ARG A 191 12.80 2.48 9.52
C ARG A 191 12.83 1.64 8.24
N ASP A 192 13.99 1.10 7.90
CA ASP A 192 14.18 0.36 6.64
C ASP A 192 13.29 -0.88 6.58
N TYR A 193 13.18 -1.64 7.67
CA TYR A 193 12.33 -2.83 7.72
C TYR A 193 10.84 -2.50 7.64
N TYR A 194 10.37 -1.53 8.42
CA TYR A 194 8.95 -1.20 8.46
C TYR A 194 8.46 -0.47 7.22
N ILE A 195 9.29 0.39 6.59
CA ILE A 195 8.92 1.04 5.32
C ILE A 195 8.85 0.00 4.20
N ALA A 196 9.85 -0.89 4.08
CA ALA A 196 9.81 -1.98 3.12
C ALA A 196 8.55 -2.84 3.31
N TYR A 197 8.25 -3.18 4.57
CA TYR A 197 7.06 -3.94 4.90
C TYR A 197 5.77 -3.21 4.53
N GLY A 198 5.65 -1.92 4.85
CA GLY A 198 4.48 -1.10 4.50
C GLY A 198 4.21 -1.07 2.99
N ARG A 199 5.25 -1.08 2.14
CA ARG A 199 5.10 -1.09 0.68
C ARG A 199 4.56 -2.42 0.14
N GLY A 200 4.91 -3.55 0.76
CA GLY A 200 4.55 -4.89 0.27
C GLY A 200 3.39 -5.57 1.00
N VAL A 201 3.05 -5.12 2.22
CA VAL A 201 2.07 -5.80 3.10
C VAL A 201 0.69 -5.91 2.48
N TRP A 202 0.27 -4.93 1.69
CA TRP A 202 -1.04 -4.98 1.06
C TRP A 202 -1.11 -6.02 -0.06
N ASP A 203 -0.09 -6.08 -0.92
CA ASP A 203 0.02 -7.12 -1.93
C ASP A 203 0.08 -8.51 -1.27
N ALA A 204 0.78 -8.63 -0.14
CA ALA A 204 0.83 -9.86 0.65
C ALA A 204 -0.56 -10.23 1.20
N ILE A 205 -1.33 -9.29 1.77
CA ILE A 205 -2.68 -9.53 2.27
C ILE A 205 -3.60 -10.00 1.15
N LEU A 206 -3.61 -9.31 0.00
CA LEU A 206 -4.41 -9.70 -1.16
C LEU A 206 -4.03 -11.11 -1.65
N THR A 207 -2.73 -11.42 -1.71
CA THR A 207 -2.25 -12.76 -2.07
C THR A 207 -2.77 -13.81 -1.09
N THR A 208 -2.76 -13.51 0.21
CA THR A 208 -3.27 -14.44 1.22
C THR A 208 -4.78 -14.61 1.17
N ASP A 209 -5.53 -13.56 0.80
CA ASP A 209 -6.97 -13.68 0.59
C ASP A 209 -7.27 -14.55 -0.64
N LEU A 210 -6.48 -14.41 -1.72
CA LEU A 210 -6.56 -15.30 -2.89
C LEU A 210 -6.21 -16.75 -2.54
N TRP A 211 -5.25 -16.97 -1.66
CA TRP A 211 -4.91 -18.30 -1.17
C TRP A 211 -6.03 -18.93 -0.35
N VAL A 212 -6.85 -18.14 0.35
CA VAL A 212 -7.96 -18.66 1.17
C VAL A 212 -9.25 -18.80 0.38
N GLU A 213 -9.52 -17.89 -0.56
CA GLU A 213 -10.72 -17.89 -1.39
C GLU A 213 -10.34 -17.60 -2.86
N PRO A 214 -9.88 -18.60 -3.63
CA PRO A 214 -9.47 -18.37 -5.01
C PRO A 214 -10.69 -18.06 -5.91
N PRO A 215 -10.61 -17.03 -6.77
CA PRO A 215 -11.76 -16.59 -7.57
C PRO A 215 -12.05 -17.51 -8.77
N GLY A 216 -13.32 -17.65 -9.13
CA GLY A 216 -13.73 -18.34 -10.37
C GLY A 216 -13.56 -19.86 -10.32
N ASN A 217 -12.88 -20.41 -11.33
CA ASN A 217 -12.56 -21.84 -11.41
C ASN A 217 -11.09 -22.04 -11.03
N PRO A 218 -10.79 -22.37 -9.76
CA PRO A 218 -9.42 -22.47 -9.29
C PRO A 218 -8.68 -23.62 -9.99
N SER A 219 -7.41 -23.38 -10.28
CA SER A 219 -6.46 -24.40 -10.69
C SER A 219 -6.24 -25.43 -9.58
N GLY A 220 -5.69 -26.60 -9.94
CA GLY A 220 -5.32 -27.62 -8.94
C GLY A 220 -4.32 -27.08 -7.90
N HIS A 221 -3.41 -26.20 -8.33
CA HIS A 221 -2.47 -25.48 -7.45
C HIS A 221 -3.21 -24.65 -6.40
N GLU A 222 -4.13 -23.80 -6.82
CA GLU A 222 -4.88 -22.90 -5.93
C GLU A 222 -5.75 -23.67 -4.94
N LEU A 223 -6.39 -24.77 -5.36
CA LEU A 223 -7.14 -25.64 -4.46
C LEU A 223 -6.27 -26.28 -3.38
N TRP A 224 -5.03 -26.66 -3.71
CA TRP A 224 -4.10 -27.22 -2.72
C TRP A 224 -3.60 -26.17 -1.73
N VAL A 225 -3.35 -24.94 -2.20
CA VAL A 225 -2.99 -23.82 -1.31
C VAL A 225 -4.15 -23.46 -0.39
N GLU A 226 -5.38 -23.46 -0.90
CA GLU A 226 -6.61 -23.24 -0.13
C GLU A 226 -6.77 -24.29 0.98
N GLU A 227 -6.70 -25.57 0.63
CA GLU A 227 -6.79 -26.68 1.59
C GLU A 227 -5.71 -26.56 2.67
N PHE A 228 -4.46 -26.27 2.27
CA PHE A 228 -3.37 -26.04 3.20
C PHE A 228 -3.68 -24.89 4.17
N CYS A 229 -4.13 -23.73 3.66
CA CYS A 229 -4.43 -22.57 4.49
C CYS A 229 -5.59 -22.85 5.47
N HIS A 230 -6.60 -23.60 5.05
CA HIS A 230 -7.70 -24.03 5.89
C HIS A 230 -7.27 -24.99 7.00
N GLU A 231 -6.40 -25.96 6.70
CA GLU A 231 -5.86 -26.87 7.72
C GLU A 231 -4.99 -26.12 8.73
N ARG A 232 -4.17 -25.16 8.29
CA ARG A 232 -3.36 -24.35 9.22
C ARG A 232 -4.19 -23.43 10.10
N LYS A 233 -5.34 -22.97 9.63
CA LYS A 233 -6.28 -22.18 10.44
C LYS A 233 -6.90 -22.98 11.59
N LYS A 234 -6.90 -24.32 11.54
CA LYS A 234 -7.40 -25.20 12.61
C LYS A 234 -6.35 -25.51 13.69
N ASN A 235 -5.14 -24.98 13.58
CA ASN A 235 -4.07 -25.26 14.52
C ASN A 235 -4.41 -24.72 15.93
N PRO A 236 -4.21 -25.49 17.02
CA PRO A 236 -4.51 -25.05 18.38
C PRO A 236 -3.65 -23.87 18.87
N GLU A 237 -2.46 -23.65 18.31
CA GLU A 237 -1.57 -22.52 18.67
C GLU A 237 -1.95 -21.20 17.97
N HIS A 238 -3.10 -21.16 17.28
CA HIS A 238 -3.52 -20.02 16.48
C HIS A 238 -4.20 -18.96 17.35
N GLU A 239 -3.49 -17.91 17.73
CA GLU A 239 -4.05 -16.80 18.53
C GLU A 239 -4.80 -15.76 17.69
N LEU A 240 -4.26 -15.37 16.53
CA LEU A 240 -4.90 -14.39 15.63
C LEU A 240 -5.71 -15.10 14.55
N GLY A 241 -7.01 -14.83 14.45
CA GLY A 241 -7.99 -15.56 13.63
C GLY A 241 -7.78 -15.67 12.11
N SER A 242 -6.77 -15.03 11.51
CA SER A 242 -6.39 -15.29 10.10
C SER A 242 -4.92 -14.95 9.79
N LEU A 243 -4.40 -15.51 8.69
CA LEU A 243 -3.06 -15.18 8.18
C LEU A 243 -2.91 -13.68 7.88
N ALA A 244 -3.93 -13.07 7.26
CA ALA A 244 -3.96 -11.62 7.03
C ALA A 244 -3.84 -10.82 8.34
N GLN A 245 -4.49 -11.27 9.43
CA GLN A 245 -4.37 -10.60 10.74
C GLN A 245 -2.95 -10.66 11.30
N TYR A 246 -2.22 -11.76 11.11
CA TYR A 246 -0.80 -11.83 11.46
C TYR A 246 0.05 -10.86 10.62
N LEU A 247 -0.25 -10.69 9.33
CA LEU A 247 0.45 -9.73 8.46
C LEU A 247 0.11 -8.27 8.81
N GLU A 248 -1.08 -7.97 9.31
CA GLU A 248 -1.37 -6.62 9.79
C GLU A 248 -0.72 -6.30 11.15
N HIS A 249 -0.36 -7.32 11.90
CA HIS A 249 0.03 -7.19 13.30
C HIS A 249 1.24 -6.28 13.54
N PRO A 250 2.33 -6.31 12.75
CA PRO A 250 3.45 -5.38 12.91
C PRO A 250 3.05 -3.91 12.81
N LEU A 251 2.13 -3.58 11.91
CA LEU A 251 1.68 -2.21 11.72
C LEU A 251 0.88 -1.73 12.94
N LYS A 252 0.05 -2.61 13.50
CA LYS A 252 -0.65 -2.33 14.75
C LYS A 252 0.36 -2.14 15.87
N HIS A 253 1.37 -3.00 15.99
CA HIS A 253 2.40 -2.91 17.03
C HIS A 253 3.18 -1.60 16.99
N LEU A 254 3.51 -1.09 15.80
CA LEU A 254 4.18 0.20 15.64
C LEU A 254 3.39 1.35 16.28
N ASN A 255 2.06 1.36 16.14
CA ASN A 255 1.20 2.34 16.80
C ASN A 255 1.19 2.19 18.33
N HIS A 256 1.37 0.97 18.84
CA HIS A 256 1.47 0.75 20.29
C HIS A 256 2.76 1.37 20.85
N TYR A 257 3.90 1.26 20.16
CA TYR A 257 5.14 1.94 20.59
C TYR A 257 4.97 3.45 20.68
N GLU A 258 4.26 4.07 19.75
CA GLU A 258 3.98 5.51 19.80
C GLU A 258 3.22 5.88 21.08
N LEU A 259 2.18 5.10 21.42
CA LEU A 259 1.39 5.31 22.64
C LEU A 259 2.21 5.08 23.91
N PHE A 260 3.01 4.01 23.95
CA PHE A 260 3.89 3.72 25.09
C PHE A 260 4.90 4.84 25.32
N LEU A 261 5.59 5.30 24.27
CA LEU A 261 6.56 6.39 24.38
C LEU A 261 5.89 7.70 24.79
N LYS A 262 4.67 7.97 24.30
CA LYS A 262 3.88 9.14 24.72
C LYS A 262 3.51 9.07 26.21
N HIS A 263 3.09 7.91 26.69
CA HIS A 263 2.75 7.71 28.11
C HIS A 263 3.99 7.81 29.00
N LEU A 264 5.10 7.19 28.60
CA LEU A 264 6.39 7.33 29.29
C LEU A 264 6.84 8.79 29.33
N ALA A 265 6.68 9.53 28.24
CA ALA A 265 7.02 10.95 28.16
C ALA A 265 6.19 11.80 29.14
N ARG A 266 4.89 11.50 29.28
CA ARG A 266 4.03 12.18 30.26
C ARG A 266 4.51 11.95 31.69
N HIS A 267 4.97 10.74 32.01
CA HIS A 267 5.33 10.36 33.38
C HIS A 267 6.81 10.50 33.71
N THR A 268 7.64 11.08 32.84
CA THR A 268 9.09 11.21 33.06
C THR A 268 9.52 12.67 32.98
N PRO A 269 10.28 13.21 33.94
CA PRO A 269 10.82 14.57 33.85
C PRO A 269 11.97 14.61 32.82
N PRO A 270 12.06 15.65 31.95
CA PRO A 270 13.05 15.72 30.88
C PRO A 270 14.50 15.79 31.40
N GLN A 271 15.44 15.18 30.68
CA GLN A 271 16.86 15.05 31.10
C GLN A 271 17.71 16.25 30.67
N SER A 272 17.33 16.95 29.59
CA SER A 272 18.04 18.12 29.06
C SER A 272 17.14 18.98 28.19
N HIS A 273 17.31 20.30 28.21
CA HIS A 273 16.37 21.27 27.60
C HIS A 273 16.42 21.32 26.07
N ARG A 274 17.38 20.65 25.41
CA ARG A 274 17.56 20.77 23.95
C ARG A 274 17.27 19.50 23.16
N ASN A 275 17.73 18.33 23.62
CA ASN A 275 17.58 17.04 22.93
C ASN A 275 17.31 15.91 23.93
N ASP A 276 16.10 15.82 24.46
CA ASP A 276 15.71 14.70 25.32
C ASP A 276 15.57 13.40 24.49
N PRO A 277 16.24 12.30 24.87
CA PRO A 277 16.23 11.05 24.10
C PRO A 277 14.83 10.42 23.99
N LEU A 278 13.96 10.62 24.99
CA LEU A 278 12.58 10.11 24.94
C LEU A 278 11.74 10.90 23.94
N ASP A 279 11.93 12.21 23.85
CA ASP A 279 11.26 13.04 22.84
C ASP A 279 11.76 12.73 21.42
N MET A 280 13.06 12.45 21.26
CA MET A 280 13.62 12.01 19.98
C MET A 280 13.04 10.67 19.54
N ALA A 281 12.96 9.69 20.47
CA ALA A 281 12.39 8.37 20.19
C ALA A 281 10.91 8.47 19.82
N TYR A 282 10.12 9.26 20.58
CA TYR A 282 8.71 9.49 20.29
C TYR A 282 8.50 10.13 18.90
N LYS A 283 9.24 11.20 18.59
CA LYS A 283 9.17 11.87 17.28
C LYS A 283 9.57 10.92 16.15
N PHE A 284 10.60 10.11 16.36
CA PHE A 284 11.05 9.11 15.40
C PHE A 284 9.96 8.07 15.13
N ILE A 285 9.40 7.43 16.16
CA ILE A 285 8.35 6.40 16.00
C ILE A 285 7.08 6.99 15.39
N SER A 286 6.66 8.20 15.78
CA SER A 286 5.50 8.88 15.19
C SER A 286 5.74 9.20 13.71
N SER A 287 6.93 9.70 13.36
CA SER A 287 7.31 9.90 11.95
C SER A 287 7.39 8.59 11.17
N LEU A 288 7.87 7.51 11.79
CA LEU A 288 7.89 6.19 11.15
C LEU A 288 6.47 5.66 10.92
N GLY A 289 5.59 5.75 11.93
CA GLY A 289 4.20 5.33 11.85
C GLY A 289 3.44 6.01 10.72
N THR A 290 3.65 7.32 10.55
CA THR A 290 3.07 8.09 9.43
C THR A 290 3.61 7.62 8.08
N GLN A 291 4.93 7.47 7.93
CA GLN A 291 5.54 7.00 6.68
C GLN A 291 5.10 5.58 6.29
N VAL A 292 5.01 4.67 7.26
CA VAL A 292 4.58 3.29 7.02
C VAL A 292 3.10 3.22 6.68
N SER A 293 2.26 4.02 7.35
CA SER A 293 0.84 4.11 7.04
C SER A 293 0.60 4.67 5.63
N GLN A 294 1.37 5.70 5.24
CA GLN A 294 1.38 6.22 3.87
C GLN A 294 1.83 5.14 2.88
N ALA A 295 2.92 4.43 3.14
CA ALA A 295 3.41 3.36 2.28
C ALA A 295 2.37 2.24 2.08
N ARG A 296 1.71 1.78 3.15
CA ARG A 296 0.61 0.81 3.08
C ARG A 296 -0.52 1.34 2.22
N ARG A 297 -0.92 2.59 2.43
CA ARG A 297 -2.02 3.20 1.71
C ARG A 297 -1.70 3.35 0.22
N PHE A 298 -0.46 3.72 -0.12
CA PHE A 298 -0.01 3.74 -1.51
C PHE A 298 -0.06 2.35 -2.15
N ALA A 299 0.37 1.31 -1.44
CA ALA A 299 0.24 -0.07 -1.91
C ALA A 299 -1.22 -0.47 -2.14
N GLN A 300 -2.11 -0.07 -1.21
CA GLN A 300 -3.55 -0.29 -1.35
C GLN A 300 -4.12 0.38 -2.60
N LEU A 301 -3.88 1.67 -2.80
CA LEU A 301 -4.36 2.41 -3.97
C LEU A 301 -3.81 1.82 -5.27
N ARG A 302 -2.52 1.46 -5.31
CA ARG A 302 -1.90 0.80 -6.47
C ARG A 302 -2.63 -0.48 -6.86
N SER A 303 -3.05 -1.29 -5.88
CA SER A 303 -3.79 -2.53 -6.16
C SER A 303 -5.18 -2.27 -6.75
N GLN A 304 -5.87 -1.21 -6.31
CA GLN A 304 -7.21 -0.84 -6.79
C GLN A 304 -7.18 -0.24 -8.21
N LEU A 305 -6.06 0.39 -8.59
CA LEU A 305 -5.89 1.01 -9.91
C LEU A 305 -5.46 0.03 -11.02
N ARG A 306 -5.24 -1.26 -10.70
CA ARG A 306 -4.90 -2.27 -11.71
C ARG A 306 -6.17 -2.68 -12.48
N PRO A 307 -6.19 -2.58 -13.83
CA PRO A 307 -7.39 -2.86 -14.63
C PRO A 307 -7.93 -4.29 -14.61
N ASP A 308 -7.31 -5.22 -13.88
CA ASP A 308 -7.73 -6.62 -13.85
C ASP A 308 -7.59 -7.19 -12.44
N HIS A 309 -8.73 -7.52 -11.84
CA HIS A 309 -8.85 -8.57 -10.81
C HIS A 309 -8.89 -9.97 -11.46
N SER A 310 -8.34 -10.11 -12.67
CA SER A 310 -8.27 -11.38 -13.39
C SER A 310 -7.27 -12.32 -12.74
N VAL A 311 -7.72 -13.56 -12.58
CA VAL A 311 -7.24 -14.72 -11.79
C VAL A 311 -5.86 -15.25 -12.22
N THR A 312 -5.00 -14.42 -12.81
CA THR A 312 -3.69 -14.82 -13.33
C THR A 312 -2.55 -14.16 -12.54
N PHE A 313 -2.76 -14.04 -11.22
CA PHE A 313 -2.03 -13.14 -10.33
C PHE A 313 -0.55 -13.53 -10.12
N ILE A 314 -0.21 -14.82 -10.16
CA ILE A 314 1.12 -15.29 -9.74
C ILE A 314 2.21 -15.06 -10.82
N ASN A 315 1.86 -15.07 -12.11
CA ASN A 315 2.86 -14.95 -13.19
C ASN A 315 3.03 -13.53 -13.75
N GLN A 316 2.05 -12.64 -13.58
CA GLN A 316 2.12 -11.25 -14.08
C GLN A 316 2.74 -10.26 -13.10
N ALA A 317 2.81 -10.60 -11.80
CA ALA A 317 3.52 -9.80 -10.80
C ALA A 317 5.03 -9.66 -11.10
N LEU A 318 5.59 -10.58 -11.90
CA LEU A 318 7.01 -10.62 -12.25
C LEU A 318 7.36 -9.79 -13.51
N ALA A 319 6.39 -9.36 -14.33
CA ALA A 319 6.66 -8.94 -15.71
C ALA A 319 6.16 -7.54 -16.13
N SER A 320 5.46 -6.77 -15.28
CA SER A 320 5.14 -5.38 -15.61
C SER A 320 5.67 -4.43 -14.55
N LYS A 321 6.51 -3.46 -14.97
CA LYS A 321 6.79 -2.24 -14.19
C LYS A 321 5.47 -1.50 -14.05
N SER A 322 4.60 -1.92 -13.12
CA SER A 322 3.42 -1.13 -12.81
C SER A 322 3.89 0.22 -12.29
N PRO A 323 3.32 1.32 -12.79
CA PRO A 323 3.85 2.67 -12.57
C PRO A 323 3.90 2.95 -11.07
N ASP A 324 5.01 3.54 -10.63
CA ASP A 324 5.20 3.86 -9.22
C ASP A 324 4.26 4.99 -8.83
N LEU A 325 3.63 4.86 -7.66
CA LEU A 325 2.76 5.88 -7.09
C LEU A 325 3.62 6.93 -6.40
N ILE A 326 3.49 8.18 -6.84
CA ILE A 326 4.35 9.31 -6.49
C ILE A 326 3.66 10.23 -5.48
N MET A 327 2.40 10.59 -5.73
CA MET A 327 1.66 11.50 -4.87
C MET A 327 0.17 11.18 -4.85
N GLU A 328 -0.49 11.43 -3.73
CA GLU A 328 -1.95 11.40 -3.63
C GLU A 328 -2.48 12.64 -2.91
N GLY A 329 -3.75 12.97 -3.12
CA GLY A 329 -4.37 14.05 -2.37
C GLY A 329 -5.74 14.46 -2.87
N PRO A 330 -6.52 15.14 -2.01
CA PRO A 330 -7.86 15.58 -2.36
C PRO A 330 -7.82 16.77 -3.31
N PHE A 331 -8.66 16.71 -4.32
CA PHE A 331 -9.00 17.81 -5.21
C PHE A 331 -10.48 18.15 -5.07
N THR A 332 -10.84 19.40 -5.32
CA THR A 332 -12.25 19.75 -5.60
C THR A 332 -12.34 20.14 -7.06
N LEU A 333 -13.23 19.50 -7.81
CA LEU A 333 -13.45 19.88 -9.21
C LEU A 333 -14.21 21.21 -9.27
N VAL A 334 -13.54 22.22 -9.82
CA VAL A 334 -14.08 23.59 -9.91
C VAL A 334 -14.66 23.85 -11.29
N ARG A 335 -14.01 23.32 -12.32
CA ARG A 335 -14.45 23.49 -13.71
C ARG A 335 -13.84 22.41 -14.59
N TYR A 336 -14.63 21.94 -15.55
CA TYR A 336 -14.20 21.04 -16.62
C TYR A 336 -14.55 21.66 -17.98
N LEU A 337 -13.58 21.67 -18.90
CA LEU A 337 -13.75 22.18 -20.27
C LEU A 337 -13.28 21.11 -21.25
N THR A 338 -14.03 20.88 -22.32
CA THR A 338 -13.52 20.14 -23.48
C THR A 338 -13.30 21.10 -24.65
N ARG A 339 -12.32 20.78 -25.48
CA ARG A 339 -11.81 21.57 -26.58
C ARG A 339 -11.95 20.73 -27.84
N GLU A 340 -12.92 21.07 -28.68
CA GLU A 340 -12.93 20.57 -30.05
C GLU A 340 -12.27 21.61 -30.96
N SER A 341 -11.35 21.13 -31.79
CA SER A 341 -10.77 21.95 -32.85
C SER A 341 -11.59 21.75 -34.11
N ILE A 342 -12.28 22.80 -34.55
CA ILE A 342 -12.97 22.77 -35.85
C ILE A 342 -11.90 22.97 -36.92
N SER A 343 -11.52 21.88 -37.58
CA SER A 343 -10.69 21.94 -38.79
C SER A 343 -11.60 21.97 -40.01
N ILE A 344 -11.49 23.02 -40.81
CA ILE A 344 -12.15 23.09 -42.11
C ILE A 344 -11.09 22.78 -43.15
N VAL A 345 -11.37 21.81 -44.02
CA VAL A 345 -10.58 21.59 -45.23
C VAL A 345 -11.03 22.63 -46.23
N ARG A 346 -10.14 23.58 -46.56
CA ARG A 346 -10.37 24.54 -47.64
C ARG A 346 -9.50 24.13 -48.82
N ASP A 347 -10.13 23.80 -49.93
CA ASP A 347 -9.43 23.57 -51.21
C ASP A 347 -9.12 24.89 -51.94
N HIS A 348 -9.75 25.98 -51.51
CA HIS A 348 -9.67 27.29 -52.18
C HIS A 348 -9.58 28.42 -51.13
N ILE A 349 -8.58 29.30 -51.27
CA ILE A 349 -8.48 30.56 -50.53
C ILE A 349 -8.43 31.70 -51.54
N MET A 350 -9.32 32.69 -51.38
CA MET A 350 -9.33 33.92 -52.16
C MET A 350 -8.44 34.93 -51.45
N ILE A 351 -7.35 35.37 -52.08
CA ILE A 351 -6.53 36.51 -51.64
C ILE A 351 -6.52 37.51 -52.78
N ASP A 352 -6.90 38.76 -52.52
CA ASP A 352 -6.89 39.87 -53.50
C ASP A 352 -7.56 39.55 -54.86
N ASN A 353 -8.70 38.84 -54.82
CA ASN A 353 -9.48 38.40 -55.99
C ASN A 353 -8.77 37.42 -56.94
N GLU A 354 -7.64 36.82 -56.53
CA GLU A 354 -7.01 35.72 -57.25
C GLU A 354 -7.29 34.39 -56.53
N GLU A 355 -7.74 33.39 -57.30
CA GLU A 355 -8.08 32.06 -56.81
C GLU A 355 -6.81 31.20 -56.77
N LEU A 356 -6.27 30.97 -55.58
CA LEU A 356 -5.10 30.10 -55.40
C LEU A 356 -5.54 28.67 -55.09
N LEU A 357 -5.39 27.79 -56.09
CA LEU A 357 -5.57 26.34 -55.96
C LEU A 357 -4.33 25.73 -55.28
N PHE A 358 -4.51 25.18 -54.08
CA PHE A 358 -3.47 24.40 -53.41
C PHE A 358 -3.73 22.90 -53.63
N PRO A 359 -2.94 22.20 -54.45
CA PRO A 359 -3.09 20.75 -54.62
C PRO A 359 -2.51 20.04 -53.39
N GLY A 360 -3.36 19.80 -52.40
CA GLY A 360 -3.04 19.06 -51.19
C GLY A 360 -3.87 19.54 -50.01
N GLU A 361 -4.85 18.73 -49.59
CA GLU A 361 -5.79 18.94 -48.48
C GLU A 361 -5.14 19.64 -47.27
N ARG A 362 -5.17 20.98 -47.26
CA ARG A 362 -4.63 21.74 -46.14
C ARG A 362 -5.70 21.84 -45.07
N LYS A 363 -5.56 21.03 -44.01
CA LYS A 363 -6.38 21.15 -42.81
C LYS A 363 -5.95 22.40 -42.04
N GLU A 364 -6.75 23.47 -42.13
CA GLU A 364 -6.58 24.64 -41.28
C GLU A 364 -7.59 24.57 -40.12
N THR A 365 -7.09 24.67 -38.89
CA THR A 365 -7.92 24.85 -37.70
C THR A 365 -8.44 26.27 -37.66
N LEU A 366 -9.75 26.44 -37.89
CA LEU A 366 -10.40 27.73 -38.06
C LEU A 366 -10.68 28.41 -36.72
N ASP A 367 -11.12 27.63 -35.72
CA ASP A 367 -11.41 28.11 -34.37
C ASP A 367 -11.29 27.00 -33.32
N THR A 368 -11.03 27.39 -32.07
CA THR A 368 -11.00 26.50 -30.91
C THR A 368 -12.20 26.81 -30.01
N ILE A 369 -13.22 25.98 -30.08
CA ILE A 369 -14.40 26.14 -29.22
C ILE A 369 -14.16 25.38 -27.91
N TYR A 370 -14.32 26.09 -26.79
CA TYR A 370 -14.34 25.49 -25.46
C TYR A 370 -15.79 25.19 -25.09
N TYR A 371 -16.17 23.90 -25.05
CA TYR A 371 -17.42 23.51 -24.45
C TYR A 371 -17.22 23.49 -22.93
N GLN A 372 -17.73 24.53 -22.27
CA GLN A 372 -17.99 24.43 -20.85
C GLN A 372 -19.17 23.50 -20.66
N HIS A 373 -18.88 22.28 -20.24
CA HIS A 373 -19.92 21.39 -19.78
C HIS A 373 -20.43 21.98 -18.46
N ASN A 374 -21.60 22.63 -18.49
CA ASN A 374 -22.32 23.05 -17.30
C ASN A 374 -22.89 21.80 -16.62
N HIS A 375 -22.03 20.99 -16.04
CA HIS A 375 -22.45 20.03 -15.04
C HIS A 375 -22.67 20.81 -13.74
N THR A 376 -23.86 21.38 -13.57
CA THR A 376 -24.31 21.93 -12.28
C THR A 376 -24.19 20.92 -11.13
N GLU A 377 -24.06 19.63 -11.46
CA GLU A 377 -23.87 18.50 -10.55
C GLU A 377 -22.39 18.21 -10.18
N LEU A 378 -21.40 18.69 -10.94
CA LEU A 378 -19.98 18.36 -10.73
C LEU A 378 -19.16 19.50 -10.06
N ASN A 379 -19.70 20.72 -10.00
CA ASN A 379 -19.03 21.83 -9.32
C ASN A 379 -19.03 21.56 -7.81
N GLY A 380 -17.84 21.36 -7.24
CA GLY A 380 -17.68 21.07 -5.81
C GLY A 380 -17.54 19.59 -5.47
N GLN A 381 -17.52 18.69 -6.47
CA GLN A 381 -17.26 17.27 -6.20
C GLN A 381 -15.83 17.09 -5.69
N THR A 382 -15.68 16.38 -4.58
CA THR A 382 -14.39 15.98 -4.05
C THR A 382 -13.87 14.80 -4.86
N LEU A 383 -12.71 14.97 -5.46
CA LEU A 383 -11.99 13.94 -6.19
C LEU A 383 -10.74 13.57 -5.40
N LEU A 384 -10.31 12.32 -5.51
CA LEU A 384 -9.00 11.88 -5.06
C LEU A 384 -8.07 11.86 -6.28
N GLY A 385 -7.02 12.67 -6.23
CA GLY A 385 -5.93 12.63 -7.20
C GLY A 385 -4.91 11.59 -6.81
N VAL A 386 -4.53 10.74 -7.76
CA VAL A 386 -3.48 9.73 -7.61
C VAL A 386 -2.47 9.89 -8.76
N LEU A 387 -1.31 10.44 -8.45
CA LEU A 387 -0.21 10.66 -9.38
C LEU A 387 0.67 9.41 -9.46
N LEU A 388 0.60 8.70 -10.58
CA LEU A 388 1.49 7.60 -10.92
C LEU A 388 2.61 8.10 -11.83
N SER A 389 3.67 7.30 -11.99
CA SER A 389 4.84 7.64 -12.81
C SER A 389 4.53 7.86 -14.29
N ASP A 390 3.42 7.35 -14.80
CA ASP A 390 3.03 7.48 -16.21
C ASP A 390 1.69 8.22 -16.44
N ARG A 391 0.89 8.41 -15.39
CA ARG A 391 -0.47 8.97 -15.48
C ARG A 391 -0.94 9.56 -14.16
N LEU A 392 -1.86 10.53 -14.23
CA LEU A 392 -2.61 11.04 -13.10
C LEU A 392 -4.04 10.49 -13.18
N VAL A 393 -4.46 9.75 -12.17
CA VAL A 393 -5.83 9.22 -12.07
C VAL A 393 -6.63 10.12 -11.13
N LEU A 394 -7.78 10.58 -11.59
CA LEU A 394 -8.77 11.26 -10.76
C LEU A 394 -9.86 10.26 -10.43
N LEU A 395 -10.09 10.06 -9.14
CA LEU A 395 -11.08 9.13 -8.59
C LEU A 395 -12.22 9.92 -7.95
N ALA A 396 -13.46 9.51 -8.20
CA ALA A 396 -14.67 10.03 -7.55
C ALA A 396 -15.22 9.00 -6.55
N ASP A 397 -16.05 9.45 -5.60
CA ASP A 397 -16.78 8.55 -4.70
C ASP A 397 -17.67 7.63 -5.54
N SER A 398 -17.74 6.36 -5.17
CA SER A 398 -18.56 5.36 -5.86
C SER A 398 -19.84 5.14 -5.09
N ASP A 399 -20.97 5.15 -5.79
CA ASP A 399 -22.27 4.77 -5.20
C ASP A 399 -22.49 3.24 -5.23
N GLU A 400 -21.59 2.46 -5.82
CA GLU A 400 -21.73 1.00 -5.97
C GLU A 400 -21.26 0.20 -4.73
N GLU A 401 -22.02 -0.86 -4.38
CA GLU A 401 -21.64 -1.80 -3.32
C GLU A 401 -20.39 -2.60 -3.72
N ASN A 402 -19.30 -2.47 -2.94
CA ASN A 402 -17.96 -3.10 -3.06
C ASN A 402 -16.88 -2.29 -3.78
N VAL A 403 -17.16 -1.10 -4.29
CA VAL A 403 -16.14 -0.23 -4.89
C VAL A 403 -16.07 1.06 -4.10
N ASP A 404 -14.91 1.36 -3.49
CA ASP A 404 -14.73 2.58 -2.70
C ASP A 404 -14.61 3.83 -3.60
N PHE A 405 -14.14 3.67 -4.84
CA PHE A 405 -13.89 4.78 -5.77
C PHE A 405 -14.17 4.39 -7.23
N CYS A 406 -14.83 5.27 -7.98
CA CYS A 406 -14.96 5.16 -9.43
C CYS A 406 -13.89 6.01 -10.14
N THR A 407 -13.38 5.52 -11.27
CA THR A 407 -12.43 6.31 -12.08
C THR A 407 -13.17 7.45 -12.79
N PHE A 408 -12.85 8.70 -12.45
CA PHE A 408 -13.39 9.89 -13.09
C PHE A 408 -12.63 10.25 -14.37
N ALA A 409 -11.30 10.28 -14.30
CA ALA A 409 -10.45 10.56 -15.46
C ALA A 409 -9.06 9.94 -15.31
N ILE A 410 -8.48 9.53 -16.44
CA ILE A 410 -7.09 9.08 -16.52
C ILE A 410 -6.34 10.04 -17.45
N LEU A 411 -5.39 10.79 -16.90
CA LEU A 411 -4.61 11.80 -17.60
C LEU A 411 -3.19 11.25 -17.81
N ARG A 412 -2.87 10.80 -19.02
CA ARG A 412 -1.53 10.27 -19.33
C ARG A 412 -0.52 11.40 -19.37
N MET A 413 0.64 11.22 -18.73
CA MET A 413 1.67 12.27 -18.65
C MET A 413 2.12 12.78 -20.02
N ASN A 414 2.06 11.93 -21.04
CA ASN A 414 2.41 12.25 -22.42
C ASN A 414 1.41 13.17 -23.14
N GLU A 415 0.17 13.21 -22.66
CA GLU A 415 -0.93 13.96 -23.27
C GLU A 415 -1.17 15.30 -22.55
N ILE A 416 -0.51 15.48 -21.40
CA ILE A 416 -0.52 16.72 -20.63
C ILE A 416 0.33 17.76 -21.36
N LYS A 417 -0.28 18.90 -21.68
CA LYS A 417 0.37 20.03 -22.36
C LYS A 417 1.12 20.91 -21.36
N ASP A 418 2.15 21.62 -21.80
CA ASP A 418 3.01 22.54 -21.00
C ASP A 418 2.28 23.76 -20.39
N ASN A 419 0.95 23.79 -20.39
CA ASN A 419 0.13 24.89 -19.90
C ASN A 419 -0.40 24.64 -18.47
N LEU A 420 0.32 23.84 -17.66
CA LEU A 420 -0.03 23.67 -16.26
C LEU A 420 0.26 24.97 -15.50
N LYS A 421 -0.74 25.51 -14.83
CA LYS A 421 -0.61 26.78 -14.10
C LYS A 421 -1.49 26.80 -12.86
N VAL A 422 -0.99 27.44 -11.80
CA VAL A 422 -1.84 27.89 -10.69
C VAL A 422 -2.64 29.10 -11.19
N CYS A 423 -3.97 29.02 -11.13
CA CYS A 423 -4.89 30.05 -11.60
C CYS A 423 -5.56 30.76 -10.42
N GLY A 424 -5.66 32.09 -10.49
CA GLY A 424 -6.39 32.93 -9.54
C GLY A 424 -5.49 33.78 -8.62
N LEU A 425 -5.88 35.03 -8.42
CA LEU A 425 -5.38 35.89 -7.34
C LEU A 425 -6.07 35.46 -6.03
N GLY A 426 -5.33 34.84 -5.11
CA GLY A 426 -5.84 34.43 -3.80
C GLY A 426 -6.63 33.11 -3.74
N LYS A 427 -6.67 32.32 -4.82
CA LYS A 427 -7.31 31.00 -4.87
C LYS A 427 -6.33 29.91 -5.31
N ALA A 428 -6.49 28.68 -4.81
CA ALA A 428 -5.54 27.57 -4.95
C ALA A 428 -5.91 26.59 -6.09
N TYR A 429 -6.26 27.14 -7.26
CA TYR A 429 -6.68 26.31 -8.41
C TYR A 429 -5.50 25.89 -9.27
N MET A 430 -5.39 24.61 -9.56
CA MET A 430 -4.50 24.05 -10.55
C MET A 430 -5.26 23.80 -11.86
N ARG A 431 -4.73 24.31 -12.97
CA ARG A 431 -5.24 24.02 -14.32
C ARG A 431 -4.38 22.93 -14.95
N ILE A 432 -5.00 21.80 -15.29
CA ILE A 432 -4.37 20.70 -16.04
C ILE A 432 -5.02 20.61 -17.41
N VAL A 433 -4.23 20.58 -18.49
CA VAL A 433 -4.73 20.40 -19.85
C VAL A 433 -4.19 19.09 -20.40
N CYS A 434 -5.07 18.13 -20.68
CA CYS A 434 -4.73 16.81 -21.20
C CYS A 434 -5.49 16.58 -22.52
N GLY A 435 -4.77 16.49 -23.64
CA GLY A 435 -5.37 16.33 -24.96
C GLY A 435 -6.37 17.44 -25.30
N HIS A 436 -7.64 17.07 -25.39
CA HIS A 436 -8.78 17.95 -25.66
C HIS A 436 -9.50 18.42 -24.40
N SER A 437 -9.09 18.00 -23.21
CA SER A 437 -9.78 18.35 -21.95
C SER A 437 -8.92 19.26 -21.08
N ALA A 438 -9.57 20.16 -20.34
CA ALA A 438 -8.95 21.02 -19.34
C ALA A 438 -9.71 20.95 -18.00
N TYR A 439 -8.98 20.62 -16.95
CA TYR A 439 -9.47 20.41 -15.59
C TYR A 439 -8.98 21.55 -14.70
N TYR A 440 -9.88 22.15 -13.93
CA TYR A 440 -9.55 23.12 -12.89
C TYR A 440 -9.85 22.48 -11.54
N LEU A 441 -8.80 22.20 -10.79
CA LEU A 441 -8.85 21.48 -9.53
C LEU A 441 -8.43 22.41 -8.38
N ASP A 442 -9.26 22.54 -7.35
CA ASP A 442 -8.87 23.21 -6.11
C ASP A 442 -8.09 22.25 -5.22
N THR A 443 -6.97 22.73 -4.68
CA THR A 443 -6.07 21.99 -3.78
C THR A 443 -6.13 22.48 -2.33
N GLY A 444 -7.01 23.45 -2.05
CA GLY A 444 -7.19 24.05 -0.72
C GLY A 444 -6.08 25.04 -0.31
N SER A 445 -4.83 24.81 -0.72
CA SER A 445 -3.69 25.69 -0.45
C SER A 445 -2.82 25.90 -1.68
N ARG A 446 -2.32 27.13 -1.85
CA ARG A 446 -1.43 27.50 -2.97
C ARG A 446 -0.12 26.73 -2.94
N ASP A 447 0.40 26.40 -1.75
CA ASP A 447 1.66 25.66 -1.63
C ASP A 447 1.47 24.19 -2.01
N ASN A 448 0.31 23.61 -1.67
CA ASN A 448 -0.09 22.29 -2.15
C ASN A 448 -0.22 22.29 -3.69
N ALA A 449 -0.87 23.30 -4.28
CA ALA A 449 -0.97 23.44 -5.74
C ALA A 449 0.40 23.47 -6.44
N LYS A 450 1.38 24.16 -5.86
CA LYS A 450 2.75 24.21 -6.40
C LYS A 450 3.44 22.85 -6.28
N GLN A 451 3.33 22.20 -5.13
CA GLN A 451 3.93 20.88 -4.90
C GLN A 451 3.43 19.86 -5.94
N TRP A 452 2.12 19.83 -6.21
CA TRP A 452 1.54 18.99 -7.26
C TRP A 452 2.10 19.30 -8.64
N LEU A 453 2.25 20.58 -8.99
CA LEU A 453 2.79 21.00 -10.28
C LEU A 453 4.28 20.62 -10.44
N ASP A 454 5.08 20.86 -9.41
CA ASP A 454 6.52 20.56 -9.42
C ASP A 454 6.77 19.05 -9.58
N GLU A 455 5.99 18.21 -8.88
CA GLU A 455 6.06 16.75 -9.05
C GLU A 455 5.59 16.31 -10.44
N MET A 456 4.45 16.81 -10.92
CA MET A 456 3.96 16.49 -12.28
C MET A 456 4.97 16.88 -13.37
N GLU A 457 5.63 18.02 -13.23
CA GLU A 457 6.69 18.43 -14.15
C GLU A 457 7.91 17.52 -14.07
N THR A 458 8.27 17.05 -12.88
CA THR A 458 9.40 16.15 -12.67
C THR A 458 9.14 14.79 -13.30
N VAL A 459 7.97 14.21 -13.05
CA VAL A 459 7.52 12.96 -13.68
C VAL A 459 7.51 13.07 -15.20
N ARG A 460 7.01 14.19 -15.74
CA ARG A 460 6.98 14.41 -17.18
C ARG A 460 8.39 14.51 -17.78
N ARG A 461 9.32 15.18 -17.09
CA ARG A 461 10.73 15.27 -17.51
C ARG A 461 11.39 13.90 -17.54
N ASP A 462 11.19 13.10 -16.49
CA ASP A 462 11.75 11.75 -16.39
C ASP A 462 11.21 10.84 -17.51
N HIS A 463 9.90 10.90 -17.77
CA HIS A 463 9.26 10.12 -18.85
C HIS A 463 9.75 10.55 -20.25
N GLN A 464 10.07 11.83 -20.45
CA GLN A 464 10.67 12.31 -21.71
C GLN A 464 12.12 11.85 -21.86
N ALA A 465 12.89 11.83 -20.77
CA ALA A 465 14.27 11.37 -20.76
C ALA A 465 14.37 9.85 -21.05
N GLU A 466 13.52 9.03 -20.43
CA GLU A 466 13.47 7.58 -20.69
C GLU A 466 13.18 7.27 -22.18
N ARG A 467 12.25 8.01 -22.80
CA ARG A 467 11.94 7.86 -24.23
C ARG A 467 13.08 8.26 -25.14
N GLN A 468 13.81 9.31 -24.81
CA GLN A 468 14.98 9.72 -25.59
C GLN A 468 16.08 8.66 -25.52
N ILE A 469 16.26 8.02 -24.36
CA ILE A 469 17.21 6.91 -24.18
C ILE A 469 16.78 5.68 -25.00
N GLU A 470 15.50 5.30 -24.96
CA GLU A 470 14.97 4.19 -25.77
C GLU A 470 15.11 4.46 -27.27
N HIS A 471 14.75 5.66 -27.73
CA HIS A 471 14.87 6.07 -29.12
C HIS A 471 16.34 6.10 -29.58
N ASN A 472 17.27 6.56 -28.74
CA ASN A 472 18.70 6.57 -29.05
C ASN A 472 19.32 5.16 -29.02
N SER A 473 18.83 4.27 -28.15
CA SER A 473 19.23 2.86 -28.08
C SER A 473 18.80 2.08 -29.33
N LEU A 474 17.57 2.31 -29.81
CA LEU A 474 17.06 1.73 -31.06
C LEU A 474 17.85 2.24 -32.27
N ARG A 475 18.13 3.54 -32.34
CA ARG A 475 18.91 4.15 -33.42
C ARG A 475 20.36 3.66 -33.45
N ASN A 476 20.98 3.46 -32.29
CA ASN A 476 22.33 2.92 -32.18
C ASN A 476 22.41 1.42 -32.56
N ARG A 477 21.33 0.65 -32.35
CA ARG A 477 21.23 -0.73 -32.85
C ARG A 477 21.11 -0.79 -34.37
N GLU A 478 20.38 0.13 -34.99
CA GLU A 478 20.25 0.21 -36.45
C GLU A 478 21.52 0.73 -37.12
N SER A 479 22.25 1.67 -36.51
CA SER A 479 23.54 2.14 -37.04
C SER A 479 24.70 1.15 -36.79
N GLY A 480 24.53 0.19 -35.89
CA GLY A 480 25.54 -0.84 -35.58
C GLY A 480 25.54 -2.05 -36.53
N SER A 481 24.54 -2.19 -37.42
CA SER A 481 24.46 -3.35 -38.33
C SER A 481 25.01 -3.08 -39.75
N ALA A 482 25.57 -1.90 -40.00
CA ALA A 482 26.03 -1.48 -41.32
C ALA A 482 27.51 -1.08 -41.34
N THR A 483 28.38 -1.88 -40.72
CA THR A 483 29.82 -1.92 -41.09
C THR A 483 30.47 -3.16 -40.47
N SER A 484 30.69 -4.19 -41.27
CA SER A 484 31.88 -5.03 -41.19
C SER A 484 32.13 -5.65 -42.57
N PRO A 485 33.37 -5.62 -43.09
CA PRO A 485 33.72 -6.06 -44.43
C PRO A 485 33.64 -7.57 -44.63
#